data_AF-A0A5B9Q581-F1
#
_entry.id   AF-A0A5B9Q581-F1
#
_cell.length_a   1.000
_cell.length_b   1.000
_cell.length_c   1.000
_cell.angle_alpha   90.00
_cell.angle_beta   90.00
_cell.angle_gamma   90.00
#
_symmetry.space_group_name_H-M   'P 1'
#
loop_
_entity.id
_entity.type
_entity.pdbx_description
1 polymer ?
#
loop_
_entity_poly.entity_id
_entity_poly.type
_entity_poly.pdbx_seq_one_letter_code
_entity_poly.pdbx_strand_id
1 'polypeptide(L)'
;MRSTIYMLAIVMGFVSLSSQSSAEMIYGIAELGSQNLVRYDSTSPGSIISSIAISGLQANESIKGIDFRPATNQLYALGSSSRLYQVNTNTGQVFAVGTPFTPTLNGTSFGFDFNPAIDRIRVVAETNTNTVLNPNDGTGTGVTNLFYGAGDPNFGVDPNVVDSAYTNSFSGPPNPQTPARTTQLYGIDTGLDILVTQANSAGTLGTVGGLGLDVVSVGGFDISPIGNQIAYAALLPANATNSRLYTINLGTGLATQVGEIDGGLFISSLAVAPDRIVQPDIPEPTSMVLVLTGLVGVISLRQRRA
;
A
#
# COMPACT_ATOMS: atom_id res chain seq x y z
N MET A 1 33.01 -63.85 -5.43
CA MET A 1 33.26 -62.47 -5.90
C MET A 1 31.94 -61.91 -6.41
N ARG A 2 31.48 -60.79 -5.81
CA ARG A 2 30.72 -59.64 -6.41
C ARG A 2 29.41 -59.96 -7.18
N SER A 3 28.29 -59.25 -7.03
CA SER A 3 27.92 -58.03 -6.28
C SER A 3 26.40 -57.91 -6.40
N THR A 4 25.70 -57.76 -5.27
CA THR A 4 24.26 -57.42 -5.26
C THR A 4 24.15 -55.90 -5.31
N ILE A 5 23.58 -55.35 -6.38
CA ILE A 5 23.36 -53.91 -6.57
C ILE A 5 22.06 -53.55 -5.86
N TYR A 6 22.15 -52.74 -4.80
CA TYR A 6 20.98 -52.08 -4.20
C TYR A 6 20.69 -50.79 -4.98
N MET A 7 19.55 -50.76 -5.65
CA MET A 7 19.04 -49.59 -6.34
C MET A 7 18.40 -48.64 -5.31
N LEU A 8 19.09 -47.55 -4.98
CA LEU A 8 18.57 -46.51 -4.11
C LEU A 8 17.63 -45.61 -4.94
N ALA A 9 16.32 -45.73 -4.73
CA ALA A 9 15.35 -44.81 -5.30
C ALA A 9 15.41 -43.47 -4.54
N ILE A 10 15.96 -42.44 -5.17
CA ILE A 10 15.90 -41.06 -4.67
C ILE A 10 14.53 -40.51 -5.05
N VAL A 11 13.62 -40.42 -4.08
CA VAL A 11 12.39 -39.65 -4.20
C VAL A 11 12.77 -38.18 -4.01
N MET A 12 12.88 -37.41 -5.09
CA MET A 12 12.92 -35.95 -5.00
C MET A 12 11.50 -35.46 -4.71
N GLY A 13 11.22 -35.15 -3.44
CA GLY A 13 10.04 -34.38 -3.07
C GLY A 13 10.25 -32.91 -3.49
N PHE A 14 9.46 -32.43 -4.44
CA PHE A 14 9.33 -31.00 -4.67
C PHE A 14 8.61 -30.39 -3.47
N VAL A 15 9.34 -29.70 -2.61
CA VAL A 15 8.74 -28.81 -1.61
C VAL A 15 8.37 -27.53 -2.34
N SER A 16 7.11 -27.38 -2.71
CA SER A 16 6.55 -26.08 -3.07
C SER A 16 6.58 -25.21 -1.81
N LEU A 17 7.54 -24.28 -1.74
CA LEU A 17 7.47 -23.16 -0.81
C LEU A 17 6.29 -22.30 -1.24
N SER A 18 5.11 -22.56 -0.66
CA SER A 18 4.02 -21.59 -0.70
C SER A 18 4.53 -20.33 0.01
N SER A 19 4.73 -19.24 -0.73
CA SER A 19 4.86 -17.93 -0.10
C SER A 19 3.57 -17.70 0.67
N GLN A 20 3.64 -17.71 2.00
CA GLN A 20 2.52 -17.32 2.82
C GLN A 20 2.24 -15.85 2.48
N SER A 21 1.21 -15.60 1.68
CA SER A 21 0.65 -14.27 1.52
C SER A 21 0.22 -13.85 2.91
N SER A 22 0.98 -12.99 3.57
CA SER A 22 0.55 -12.42 4.83
C SER A 22 -0.69 -11.59 4.52
N ALA A 23 -1.78 -11.87 5.23
CA ALA A 23 -2.96 -11.02 5.19
C ALA A 23 -2.59 -9.61 5.66
N GLU A 24 -2.99 -8.60 4.91
CA GLU A 24 -2.70 -7.21 5.22
C GLU A 24 -4.00 -6.45 5.41
N MET A 25 -4.05 -5.65 6.47
CA MET A 25 -5.22 -4.84 6.76
C MET A 25 -5.19 -3.60 5.88
N ILE A 26 -6.17 -3.46 5.01
CA ILE A 26 -6.31 -2.31 4.13
C ILE A 26 -7.46 -1.42 4.63
N TYR A 27 -7.21 -0.12 4.67
CA TYR A 27 -8.23 0.91 4.85
C TYR A 27 -8.56 1.54 3.50
N GLY A 28 -9.82 1.93 3.31
CA GLY A 28 -10.24 2.67 2.13
C GLY A 28 -11.32 3.69 2.42
N ILE A 29 -11.47 4.66 1.53
CA ILE A 29 -12.59 5.60 1.53
C ILE A 29 -13.63 5.09 0.53
N ALA A 30 -14.78 4.65 1.04
CA ALA A 30 -15.91 4.19 0.22
C ALA A 30 -16.92 5.32 0.03
N GLU A 31 -17.40 5.49 -1.21
CA GLU A 31 -18.39 6.50 -1.58
C GLU A 31 -19.81 5.92 -1.49
N LEU A 32 -20.47 6.08 -0.33
CA LEU A 32 -21.79 5.51 -0.03
C LEU A 32 -22.87 6.59 0.11
N GLY A 33 -22.81 7.62 -0.74
CA GLY A 33 -23.59 8.87 -0.61
C GLY A 33 -22.98 9.85 0.41
N SER A 34 -22.34 9.31 1.44
CA SER A 34 -21.30 9.97 2.26
C SER A 34 -20.03 9.12 2.26
N GLN A 35 -18.90 9.72 2.63
CA GLN A 35 -17.64 8.99 2.73
C GLN A 35 -17.58 8.17 4.01
N ASN A 36 -17.27 6.88 3.85
CA ASN A 36 -17.03 5.96 4.95
C ASN A 36 -15.59 5.47 4.93
N LEU A 37 -14.96 5.39 6.10
CA LEU A 37 -13.73 4.63 6.30
C LEU A 37 -14.10 3.15 6.39
N VAL A 38 -13.74 2.39 5.36
CA VAL A 38 -13.87 0.93 5.35
C VAL A 38 -12.54 0.28 5.67
N ARG A 39 -12.58 -0.94 6.21
CA ARG A 39 -11.39 -1.79 6.31
C ARG A 39 -11.70 -3.22 5.89
N TYR A 40 -10.73 -3.88 5.28
CA TYR A 40 -10.83 -5.26 4.81
C TYR A 40 -9.46 -5.93 4.79
N ASP A 41 -9.47 -7.25 4.62
CA ASP A 41 -8.27 -8.08 4.51
C ASP A 41 -7.85 -8.19 3.05
N SER A 42 -6.57 -7.98 2.74
CA SER A 42 -6.03 -8.06 1.37
C SER A 42 -6.27 -9.42 0.70
N THR A 43 -6.40 -10.50 1.46
CA THR A 43 -6.69 -11.86 0.94
C THR A 43 -8.18 -12.11 0.71
N SER A 44 -9.04 -11.27 1.27
CA SER A 44 -10.50 -11.42 1.20
C SER A 44 -11.19 -10.06 0.98
N PRO A 45 -10.86 -9.32 -0.10
CA PRO A 45 -11.38 -7.96 -0.33
C PRO A 45 -12.90 -7.91 -0.52
N GLY A 46 -13.54 -9.04 -0.87
CA GLY A 46 -14.99 -9.15 -0.99
C GLY A 46 -15.75 -9.11 0.33
N SER A 47 -15.08 -9.03 1.48
CA SER A 47 -15.71 -8.94 2.81
C SER A 47 -15.18 -7.75 3.60
N ILE A 48 -16.01 -6.72 3.80
CA ILE A 48 -15.66 -5.59 4.66
C ILE A 48 -15.73 -6.00 6.13
N ILE A 49 -14.67 -5.70 6.88
CA ILE A 49 -14.55 -5.97 8.31
C ILE A 49 -15.22 -4.86 9.13
N SER A 50 -15.13 -3.61 8.66
CA SER A 50 -15.79 -2.47 9.28
C SER A 50 -16.06 -1.36 8.27
N SER A 51 -17.16 -0.63 8.44
CA SER A 51 -17.51 0.57 7.67
C SER A 51 -17.99 1.64 8.64
N ILE A 52 -17.27 2.77 8.72
CA ILE A 52 -17.53 3.84 9.68
C ILE A 52 -17.67 5.16 8.92
N ALA A 53 -18.75 5.91 9.15
CA ALA A 53 -18.94 7.20 8.51
C ALA A 53 -17.86 8.21 8.93
N ILE A 54 -17.29 8.94 7.97
CA ILE A 54 -16.37 10.03 8.24
C ILE A 54 -17.15 11.22 8.82
N SER A 55 -16.59 11.86 9.86
CA SER A 55 -17.18 13.03 10.49
C SER A 55 -16.11 14.04 10.94
N GLY A 56 -16.50 15.31 11.11
CA GLY A 56 -15.59 16.38 11.56
C GLY A 56 -14.90 17.18 10.45
N LEU A 57 -15.21 16.90 9.18
CA LEU A 57 -14.79 17.70 8.03
C LEU A 57 -15.45 19.09 8.04
N GLN A 58 -14.88 20.05 7.30
CA GLN A 58 -15.57 21.31 7.03
C GLN A 58 -16.83 21.08 6.18
N ALA A 59 -17.76 22.04 6.22
CA ALA A 59 -18.94 21.99 5.36
C ALA A 59 -18.52 21.94 3.88
N ASN A 60 -19.13 21.02 3.13
CA ASN A 60 -18.84 20.76 1.70
C ASN A 60 -17.41 20.29 1.41
N GLU A 61 -16.70 19.75 2.40
CA GLU A 61 -15.39 19.12 2.21
C GLU A 61 -15.52 17.60 2.11
N SER A 62 -14.62 17.00 1.33
CA SER A 62 -14.47 15.56 1.20
C SER A 62 -13.00 15.17 1.36
N ILE A 63 -12.73 13.93 1.76
CA ILE A 63 -11.41 13.30 1.70
C ILE A 63 -11.06 13.03 0.23
N LYS A 64 -9.78 13.22 -0.10
CA LYS A 64 -9.17 13.03 -1.42
C LYS A 64 -7.98 12.06 -1.43
N GLY A 65 -7.49 11.68 -0.27
CA GLY A 65 -6.36 10.76 -0.10
C GLY A 65 -6.21 10.37 1.36
N ILE A 66 -5.73 9.17 1.66
CA ILE A 66 -5.38 8.71 2.99
C ILE A 66 -4.05 7.98 2.99
N ASP A 67 -3.28 8.08 4.07
CA ASP A 67 -2.07 7.28 4.27
C ASP A 67 -1.66 7.25 5.77
N PHE A 68 -1.00 6.17 6.19
CA PHE A 68 -0.45 6.01 7.52
C PHE A 68 0.94 6.64 7.64
N ARG A 69 1.11 7.54 8.62
CA ARG A 69 2.42 8.08 8.97
C ARG A 69 3.33 6.98 9.55
N PRO A 70 4.43 6.57 8.89
CA PRO A 70 5.28 5.49 9.38
C PRO A 70 5.89 5.77 10.77
N ALA A 71 6.13 7.04 11.09
CA ALA A 71 6.72 7.43 12.37
C ALA A 71 5.79 7.24 13.58
N THR A 72 4.46 7.27 13.37
CA THR A 72 3.48 7.27 14.47
C THR A 72 2.34 6.26 14.30
N ASN A 73 2.25 5.58 13.15
CA ASN A 73 1.17 4.66 12.77
C ASN A 73 -0.23 5.30 12.80
N GLN A 74 -0.31 6.63 12.70
CA GLN A 74 -1.58 7.35 12.65
C GLN A 74 -2.01 7.55 11.20
N LEU A 75 -3.30 7.35 10.92
CA LEU A 75 -3.89 7.61 9.61
C LEU A 75 -4.10 9.12 9.43
N TYR A 76 -3.67 9.64 8.28
CA TYR A 76 -3.92 11.00 7.85
C TYR A 76 -4.81 11.00 6.61
N ALA A 77 -5.45 12.14 6.37
CA ALA A 77 -6.28 12.36 5.20
C ALA A 77 -6.05 13.74 4.58
N LEU A 78 -6.11 13.79 3.25
CA LEU A 78 -6.14 15.01 2.46
C LEU A 78 -7.59 15.47 2.27
N GLY A 79 -7.93 16.66 2.74
CA GLY A 79 -9.23 17.29 2.50
C GLY A 79 -9.26 18.13 1.22
N SER A 80 -10.40 18.12 0.52
CA SER A 80 -10.61 18.87 -0.73
C SER A 80 -10.48 20.39 -0.57
N SER A 81 -10.51 20.92 0.65
CA SER A 81 -10.29 22.34 0.94
C SER A 81 -8.82 22.69 1.19
N SER A 82 -7.87 21.87 0.72
CA SER A 82 -6.43 21.98 0.99
C SER A 82 -6.11 21.92 2.48
N ARG A 83 -6.74 20.97 3.20
CA ARG A 83 -6.50 20.73 4.62
C ARG A 83 -5.90 19.37 4.83
N LEU A 84 -5.01 19.28 5.81
CA LEU A 84 -4.53 18.01 6.32
C LEU A 84 -5.34 17.62 7.55
N TYR A 85 -5.71 16.35 7.64
CA TYR A 85 -6.45 15.79 8.75
C TYR A 85 -5.72 14.59 9.35
N GLN A 86 -5.85 14.41 10.65
CA GLN A 86 -5.62 13.12 11.31
C GLN A 86 -6.95 12.40 11.48
N VAL A 87 -6.99 11.09 11.23
CA VAL A 87 -8.20 10.26 11.26
C VAL A 87 -8.15 9.30 12.44
N ASN A 88 -9.20 9.28 13.26
CA ASN A 88 -9.39 8.22 14.25
C ASN A 88 -10.01 6.99 13.56
N THR A 89 -9.21 5.94 13.36
CA THR A 89 -9.64 4.72 12.65
C THR A 89 -10.73 3.92 13.37
N ASN A 90 -10.96 4.16 14.67
CA ASN A 90 -12.00 3.49 15.44
C ASN A 90 -13.36 4.22 15.37
N THR A 91 -13.37 5.52 15.09
CA THR A 91 -14.59 6.34 15.14
C THR A 91 -14.91 7.07 13.83
N GLY A 92 -13.99 7.12 12.87
CA GLY A 92 -14.13 7.89 11.62
C GLY A 92 -14.05 9.41 11.82
N GLN A 93 -13.80 9.89 13.04
CA GLN A 93 -13.67 11.31 13.31
C GLN A 93 -12.33 11.84 12.80
N VAL A 94 -12.37 12.98 12.10
CA VAL A 94 -11.17 13.68 11.62
C VAL A 94 -10.87 14.93 12.45
N PHE A 95 -9.58 15.25 12.58
CA PHE A 95 -9.08 16.43 13.29
C PHE A 95 -8.14 17.20 12.39
N ALA A 96 -8.42 18.50 12.18
CA ALA A 96 -7.59 19.33 11.31
C ALA A 96 -6.18 19.50 11.90
N VAL A 97 -5.18 19.38 11.04
CA VAL A 97 -3.78 19.64 11.34
C VAL A 97 -3.44 21.00 10.77
N GLY A 98 -3.42 22.02 11.62
CA GLY A 98 -3.19 23.41 11.21
C GLY A 98 -4.35 24.03 10.43
N THR A 99 -4.00 25.03 9.62
CA THR A 99 -4.90 25.75 8.70
C THR A 99 -4.82 25.16 7.28
N PRO A 100 -5.69 25.56 6.33
CA PRO A 100 -5.49 25.18 4.93
C PRO A 100 -4.09 25.54 4.45
N PHE A 101 -3.45 24.61 3.76
CA PHE A 101 -2.09 24.80 3.25
C PHE A 101 -2.09 25.60 1.95
N THR A 102 -0.89 26.09 1.61
CA THR A 102 -0.60 26.70 0.31
C THR A 102 0.62 26.00 -0.29
N PRO A 103 0.74 25.88 -1.63
CA PRO A 103 -0.27 26.21 -2.64
C PRO A 103 -1.54 25.35 -2.47
N THR A 104 -2.70 25.89 -2.85
CA THR A 104 -3.96 25.16 -2.76
C THR A 104 -3.98 24.01 -3.77
N LEU A 105 -4.71 22.94 -3.45
CA LEU A 105 -4.97 21.85 -4.39
C LEU A 105 -5.52 22.38 -5.72
N ASN A 106 -5.02 21.82 -6.82
CA ASN A 106 -5.46 22.11 -8.17
C ASN A 106 -5.61 20.79 -8.92
N GLY A 107 -6.81 20.50 -9.40
CA GLY A 107 -7.15 19.18 -9.94
C GLY A 107 -8.29 18.53 -9.14
N THR A 108 -8.49 17.26 -9.42
CA THR A 108 -9.60 16.43 -8.97
C THR A 108 -9.14 15.09 -8.42
N SER A 109 -7.95 14.63 -8.82
CA SER A 109 -7.35 13.35 -8.45
C SER A 109 -5.94 13.58 -7.90
N PHE A 110 -5.61 12.91 -6.80
CA PHE A 110 -4.40 13.24 -6.04
C PHE A 110 -3.71 12.00 -5.50
N GLY A 111 -2.40 11.88 -5.76
CA GLY A 111 -1.55 11.00 -4.97
C GLY A 111 -1.23 11.64 -3.64
N PHE A 112 -1.30 10.88 -2.55
CA PHE A 112 -1.07 11.34 -1.18
C PHE A 112 -0.35 10.25 -0.39
N ASP A 113 0.93 10.45 -0.06
CA ASP A 113 1.72 9.41 0.60
C ASP A 113 2.85 9.97 1.47
N PHE A 114 3.12 9.33 2.59
CA PHE A 114 4.20 9.68 3.50
C PHE A 114 5.53 9.23 2.95
N ASN A 115 6.42 10.19 2.71
CA ASN A 115 7.83 9.91 2.51
C ASN A 115 8.44 9.38 3.82
N PRO A 116 8.82 8.10 3.86
CA PRO A 116 9.30 7.46 5.08
C PRO A 116 10.71 7.96 5.44
N ALA A 117 11.50 8.45 4.49
CA ALA A 117 12.86 8.91 4.75
C ALA A 117 12.93 10.25 5.51
N ILE A 118 12.00 11.17 5.23
CA ILE A 118 12.04 12.55 5.74
C ILE A 118 10.82 12.95 6.58
N ASP A 119 9.88 12.03 6.81
CA ASP A 119 8.66 12.26 7.59
C ASP A 119 7.89 13.49 7.07
N ARG A 120 7.61 13.48 5.77
CA ARG A 120 6.82 14.48 5.05
C ARG A 120 5.82 13.80 4.16
N ILE A 121 4.73 14.47 3.85
CA ILE A 121 3.73 13.95 2.94
C ILE A 121 4.00 14.52 1.55
N ARG A 122 3.94 13.68 0.54
CA ARG A 122 3.91 14.10 -0.86
C ARG A 122 2.46 14.19 -1.30
N VAL A 123 2.12 15.28 -1.98
CA VAL A 123 0.86 15.41 -2.71
C VAL A 123 1.19 15.70 -4.16
N VAL A 124 0.67 14.87 -5.06
CA VAL A 124 0.72 15.10 -6.51
C VAL A 124 -0.70 15.15 -7.07
N ALA A 125 -0.86 15.72 -8.24
CA ALA A 125 -2.16 15.79 -8.90
C ALA A 125 -2.03 15.52 -10.40
N GLU A 126 -3.17 15.26 -11.03
CA GLU A 126 -3.28 15.05 -12.47
C GLU A 126 -2.96 16.30 -13.29
N THR A 127 -2.84 17.45 -12.62
CA THR A 127 -2.41 18.75 -13.17
C THR A 127 -0.90 18.97 -13.06
N ASN A 128 -0.14 17.91 -12.77
CA ASN A 128 1.31 17.87 -12.56
C ASN A 128 1.80 18.59 -11.31
N THR A 129 0.92 19.12 -10.46
CA THR A 129 1.37 19.77 -9.23
C THR A 129 2.08 18.77 -8.33
N ASN A 130 3.08 19.28 -7.61
CA ASN A 130 3.92 18.48 -6.75
C ASN A 130 4.21 19.27 -5.47
N THR A 131 3.68 18.82 -4.35
CA THR A 131 3.67 19.55 -3.08
C THR A 131 4.19 18.67 -1.96
N VAL A 132 4.96 19.24 -1.04
CA VAL A 132 5.42 18.59 0.19
C VAL A 132 4.70 19.21 1.37
N LEU A 133 4.01 18.41 2.17
CA LEU A 133 3.35 18.86 3.39
C LEU A 133 4.11 18.42 4.65
N ASN A 134 4.04 19.25 5.68
CA ASN A 134 4.53 18.95 7.01
C ASN A 134 3.40 18.36 7.88
N PRO A 135 3.50 17.10 8.33
CA PRO A 135 2.43 16.42 9.07
C PRO A 135 2.22 16.97 10.50
N ASN A 136 3.11 17.83 10.99
CA ASN A 136 3.04 18.36 12.36
C ASN A 136 2.24 19.67 12.45
N ASP A 137 2.23 20.47 11.39
CA ASP A 137 1.58 21.79 11.37
C ASP A 137 0.69 22.01 10.14
N GLY A 138 0.66 21.06 9.20
CA GLY A 138 -0.14 21.12 8.00
C GLY A 138 0.41 22.05 6.91
N THR A 139 1.56 22.70 7.11
CA THR A 139 2.12 23.62 6.11
C THR A 139 2.55 22.90 4.84
N GLY A 140 2.45 23.58 3.69
CA GLY A 140 2.79 23.04 2.38
C GLY A 140 3.85 23.86 1.65
N THR A 141 4.58 23.19 0.76
CA THR A 141 5.57 23.79 -0.13
C THR A 141 5.44 23.15 -1.52
N GLY A 142 5.07 23.95 -2.52
CA GLY A 142 5.12 23.54 -3.92
C GLY A 142 6.56 23.40 -4.39
N VAL A 143 6.84 22.36 -5.18
CA VAL A 143 8.15 22.09 -5.77
C VAL A 143 8.02 21.89 -7.27
N THR A 144 9.04 21.34 -7.93
CA THR A 144 9.02 21.13 -9.39
C THR A 144 7.84 20.24 -9.78
N ASN A 145 7.00 20.74 -10.69
CA ASN A 145 5.90 19.98 -11.28
C ASN A 145 6.40 18.67 -11.91
N LEU A 146 5.49 17.72 -12.08
CA LEU A 146 5.79 16.44 -12.70
C LEU A 146 6.06 16.60 -14.20
N PHE A 147 7.05 15.88 -14.71
CA PHE A 147 7.36 15.80 -16.14
C PHE A 147 8.19 14.54 -16.44
N TYR A 148 8.03 13.96 -17.63
CA TYR A 148 8.90 12.88 -18.10
C TYR A 148 10.29 13.42 -18.47
N GLY A 149 11.33 12.80 -17.91
CA GLY A 149 12.73 13.23 -18.08
C GLY A 149 13.28 12.99 -19.48
N ALA A 150 14.35 13.70 -19.84
CA ALA A 150 15.05 13.46 -21.10
C ALA A 150 15.56 12.01 -21.17
N GLY A 151 15.25 11.31 -22.26
CA GLY A 151 15.58 9.90 -22.46
C GLY A 151 14.52 8.91 -21.94
N ASP A 152 13.48 9.38 -21.25
CA ASP A 152 12.30 8.57 -20.97
C ASP A 152 11.49 8.30 -22.26
N PRO A 153 10.89 7.11 -22.44
CA PRO A 153 10.04 6.83 -23.59
C PRO A 153 8.88 7.81 -23.78
N ASN A 154 8.38 8.41 -22.70
CA ASN A 154 7.27 9.36 -22.70
C ASN A 154 7.74 10.83 -22.60
N PHE A 155 9.01 11.10 -22.91
CA PHE A 155 9.53 12.47 -22.91
C PHE A 155 8.68 13.42 -23.76
N GLY A 156 8.26 14.54 -23.16
CA GLY A 156 7.41 15.56 -23.80
C GLY A 156 5.91 15.29 -23.76
N VAL A 157 5.48 14.14 -23.23
CA VAL A 157 4.07 13.87 -22.91
C VAL A 157 3.70 14.59 -21.61
N ASP A 158 2.49 15.14 -21.56
CA ASP A 158 1.93 15.74 -20.35
C ASP A 158 1.51 14.61 -19.38
N PRO A 159 2.09 14.52 -18.16
CA PRO A 159 1.74 13.46 -17.23
C PRO A 159 0.30 13.56 -16.72
N ASN A 160 -0.24 12.42 -16.29
CA ASN A 160 -1.53 12.33 -15.61
C ASN A 160 -1.41 11.42 -14.37
N VAL A 161 -0.50 11.78 -13.46
CA VAL A 161 -0.25 10.99 -12.25
C VAL A 161 -1.30 11.30 -11.19
N VAL A 162 -2.12 10.31 -10.85
CA VAL A 162 -3.30 10.47 -9.98
C VAL A 162 -3.17 9.81 -8.61
N ASP A 163 -2.17 8.94 -8.43
CA ASP A 163 -1.96 8.16 -7.22
C ASP A 163 -0.46 7.88 -7.04
N SER A 164 0.00 7.70 -5.79
CA SER A 164 1.43 7.57 -5.49
C SER A 164 1.69 6.78 -4.21
N ALA A 165 2.79 6.03 -4.15
CA ALA A 165 3.17 5.24 -2.99
C ALA A 165 4.70 5.15 -2.81
N TYR A 166 5.20 5.29 -1.58
CA TYR A 166 6.60 5.13 -1.23
C TYR A 166 6.93 3.70 -0.81
N THR A 167 8.10 3.21 -1.23
CA THR A 167 8.67 1.99 -0.65
C THR A 167 9.26 2.23 0.74
N ASN A 168 9.43 1.15 1.50
CA ASN A 168 10.10 1.08 2.80
C ASN A 168 9.38 1.90 3.90
N SER A 169 8.05 1.95 3.85
CA SER A 169 7.19 2.66 4.82
C SER A 169 7.00 1.95 6.16
N PHE A 170 7.93 1.09 6.57
CA PHE A 170 7.86 0.35 7.85
C PHE A 170 7.80 1.27 9.09
N SER A 171 7.17 0.79 10.16
CA SER A 171 6.93 1.60 11.35
C SER A 171 8.22 2.00 12.08
N GLY A 172 8.23 3.21 12.64
CA GLY A 172 9.32 3.75 13.45
C GLY A 172 9.85 5.08 12.92
N PRO A 173 10.51 5.88 13.76
CA PRO A 173 11.12 7.13 13.31
C PRO A 173 12.21 6.83 12.27
N PRO A 174 12.49 7.74 11.31
CA PRO A 174 13.70 7.68 10.51
C PRO A 174 14.89 7.59 11.47
N ASN A 175 15.51 6.41 11.58
CA ASN A 175 16.45 6.11 12.65
C ASN A 175 17.73 6.97 12.48
N PRO A 176 18.09 7.83 13.45
CA PRO A 176 19.29 8.66 13.38
C PRO A 176 20.61 7.86 13.41
N GLN A 177 20.56 6.58 13.81
CA GLN A 177 21.72 5.70 14.04
C GLN A 177 21.85 4.55 13.02
N THR A 178 20.91 4.37 12.08
CA THR A 178 21.11 3.51 10.88
C THR A 178 21.30 4.38 9.64
N PRO A 179 21.89 3.85 8.55
CA PRO A 179 21.90 4.57 7.28
C PRO A 179 20.50 5.09 6.96
N ALA A 180 20.43 6.30 6.39
CA ALA A 180 19.18 6.97 6.05
C ALA A 180 18.26 5.98 5.32
N ARG A 181 17.01 5.88 5.79
CA ARG A 181 15.99 5.04 5.16
C ARG A 181 15.88 5.42 3.70
N THR A 182 16.27 4.53 2.79
CA THR A 182 16.10 4.76 1.36
C THR A 182 14.67 4.47 0.98
N THR A 183 14.12 5.24 0.06
CA THR A 183 12.75 5.08 -0.41
C THR A 183 12.68 5.51 -1.87
N GLN A 184 11.78 4.89 -2.62
CA GLN A 184 11.44 5.26 -3.98
C GLN A 184 9.94 5.57 -4.02
N LEU A 185 9.60 6.73 -4.59
CA LEU A 185 8.22 7.07 -4.89
C LEU A 185 7.83 6.45 -6.23
N TYR A 186 6.74 5.72 -6.22
CA TYR A 186 6.04 5.27 -7.43
C TYR A 186 4.76 6.08 -7.60
N GLY A 187 4.29 6.17 -8.84
CA GLY A 187 3.01 6.77 -9.17
C GLY A 187 2.31 6.01 -10.28
N ILE A 188 0.99 6.17 -10.36
CA ILE A 188 0.18 5.65 -11.46
C ILE A 188 -0.22 6.81 -12.36
N ASP A 189 0.18 6.75 -13.63
CA ASP A 189 -0.27 7.65 -14.68
C ASP A 189 -1.44 7.01 -15.44
N THR A 190 -2.64 7.53 -15.22
CA THR A 190 -3.87 7.02 -15.86
C THR A 190 -4.06 7.52 -17.28
N GLY A 191 -3.34 8.54 -17.71
CA GLY A 191 -3.38 8.99 -19.11
C GLY A 191 -2.67 8.02 -20.05
N LEU A 192 -1.70 7.27 -19.51
CA LEU A 192 -0.86 6.33 -20.25
C LEU A 192 -1.00 4.87 -19.80
N ASP A 193 -1.79 4.59 -18.75
CA ASP A 193 -1.93 3.27 -18.11
C ASP A 193 -0.59 2.65 -17.73
N ILE A 194 0.28 3.44 -17.09
CA ILE A 194 1.63 3.01 -16.68
C ILE A 194 1.92 3.25 -15.20
N LEU A 195 2.80 2.41 -14.67
CA LEU A 195 3.53 2.70 -13.44
C LEU A 195 4.75 3.55 -13.75
N VAL A 196 4.99 4.58 -12.94
CA VAL A 196 6.17 5.44 -13.01
C VAL A 196 6.91 5.47 -11.68
N THR A 197 8.20 5.77 -11.74
CA THR A 197 8.98 6.26 -10.60
C THR A 197 8.97 7.78 -10.63
N GLN A 198 9.02 8.42 -9.46
CA GLN A 198 9.14 9.87 -9.34
C GLN A 198 10.40 10.25 -8.55
N ALA A 199 11.17 11.17 -9.11
CA ALA A 199 12.29 11.82 -8.44
C ALA A 199 11.79 12.91 -7.48
N ASN A 200 11.09 12.53 -6.41
CA ASN A 200 10.66 13.39 -5.30
C ASN A 200 10.37 14.86 -5.70
N SER A 201 11.15 15.82 -5.19
CA SER A 201 10.97 17.26 -5.44
C SER A 201 11.58 17.77 -6.73
N ALA A 202 12.36 16.92 -7.42
CA ALA A 202 12.81 17.21 -8.79
C ALA A 202 11.69 17.00 -9.81
N GLY A 203 10.61 16.27 -9.47
CA GLY A 203 9.41 16.12 -10.29
C GLY A 203 9.60 15.21 -11.51
N THR A 204 10.84 14.86 -11.86
CA THR A 204 11.13 13.98 -13.00
C THR A 204 10.51 12.60 -12.81
N LEU A 205 9.75 12.16 -13.81
CA LEU A 205 9.17 10.84 -13.90
C LEU A 205 10.04 9.93 -14.76
N GLY A 206 10.10 8.65 -14.36
CA GLY A 206 10.71 7.57 -15.13
C GLY A 206 9.73 6.42 -15.29
N THR A 207 9.43 6.05 -16.54
CA THR A 207 8.50 4.99 -16.90
C THR A 207 9.02 3.62 -16.45
N VAL A 208 8.21 2.88 -15.70
CA VAL A 208 8.51 1.49 -15.31
C VAL A 208 7.92 0.50 -16.32
N GLY A 209 6.63 0.63 -16.62
CA GLY A 209 5.93 -0.22 -17.57
C GLY A 209 4.42 -0.12 -17.45
N GLY A 210 3.72 -0.75 -18.39
CA GLY A 210 2.26 -0.71 -18.46
C GLY A 210 1.56 -1.54 -17.38
N LEU A 211 0.41 -1.05 -16.92
CA LEU A 211 -0.45 -1.76 -15.97
C LEU A 211 -1.06 -3.03 -16.58
N GLY A 212 -1.20 -3.09 -17.92
CA GLY A 212 -1.77 -4.23 -18.65
C GLY A 212 -3.31 -4.23 -18.72
N LEU A 213 -3.94 -3.12 -18.35
CA LEU A 213 -5.37 -2.85 -18.44
C LEU A 213 -5.60 -1.34 -18.57
N ASP A 214 -6.73 -0.96 -19.15
CA ASP A 214 -7.21 0.43 -19.29
C ASP A 214 -7.93 0.85 -18.00
N VAL A 215 -7.40 1.86 -17.32
CA VAL A 215 -7.88 2.33 -16.01
C VAL A 215 -8.51 3.72 -16.15
N VAL A 216 -9.80 3.83 -15.82
CA VAL A 216 -10.51 5.12 -15.87
C VAL A 216 -10.43 5.91 -14.57
N SER A 217 -10.15 5.23 -13.45
CA SER A 217 -9.93 5.86 -12.15
C SER A 217 -9.09 4.95 -11.27
N VAL A 218 -8.22 5.56 -10.47
CA VAL A 218 -7.55 4.89 -9.35
C VAL A 218 -8.22 5.38 -8.07
N GLY A 219 -8.53 4.44 -7.20
CA GLY A 219 -9.13 4.63 -5.90
C GLY A 219 -8.12 4.54 -4.78
N GLY A 220 -6.85 4.84 -5.05
CA GLY A 220 -5.72 4.65 -4.14
C GLY A 220 -4.69 3.63 -4.62
N PHE A 221 -3.43 3.92 -4.32
CA PHE A 221 -2.26 3.07 -4.51
C PHE A 221 -1.36 3.18 -3.28
N ASP A 222 -0.97 2.07 -2.68
CA ASP A 222 -0.08 2.07 -1.52
C ASP A 222 0.82 0.82 -1.52
N ILE A 223 2.02 0.94 -0.97
CA ILE A 223 3.02 -0.11 -0.86
C ILE A 223 3.11 -0.54 0.60
N SER A 224 2.86 -1.83 0.82
CA SER A 224 2.88 -2.43 2.14
C SER A 224 4.11 -2.02 2.96
N PRO A 225 3.90 -1.54 4.20
CA PRO A 225 4.98 -1.21 5.12
C PRO A 225 5.61 -2.46 5.77
N ILE A 226 5.13 -3.66 5.45
CA ILE A 226 5.52 -4.92 6.10
C ILE A 226 6.03 -5.95 5.09
N GLY A 227 6.79 -6.93 5.59
CA GLY A 227 7.24 -8.08 4.80
C GLY A 227 7.88 -7.71 3.46
N ASN A 228 7.25 -8.18 2.37
CA ASN A 228 7.77 -8.11 1.00
C ASN A 228 7.40 -6.82 0.24
N GLN A 229 6.78 -5.83 0.89
CA GLN A 229 6.39 -4.56 0.24
C GLN A 229 5.47 -4.77 -0.96
N ILE A 230 4.42 -5.56 -0.77
CA ILE A 230 3.39 -5.78 -1.79
C ILE A 230 2.72 -4.43 -2.08
N ALA A 231 2.69 -4.04 -3.36
CA ALA A 231 2.04 -2.83 -3.80
C ALA A 231 0.59 -3.13 -4.17
N TYR A 232 -0.37 -2.48 -3.51
CA TYR A 232 -1.80 -2.65 -3.76
C TYR A 232 -2.38 -1.41 -4.41
N ALA A 233 -3.32 -1.62 -5.34
CA ALA A 233 -4.10 -0.54 -5.92
C ALA A 233 -5.57 -0.93 -5.97
N ALA A 234 -6.45 0.01 -5.62
CA ALA A 234 -7.86 -0.09 -5.94
C ALA A 234 -8.07 0.53 -7.33
N LEU A 235 -8.24 -0.28 -8.37
CA LEU A 235 -8.40 0.22 -9.75
C LEU A 235 -9.86 0.09 -10.19
N LEU A 236 -10.32 1.06 -10.98
CA LEU A 236 -11.55 0.97 -11.75
C LEU A 236 -11.21 0.80 -13.24
N PRO A 237 -11.28 -0.44 -13.78
CA PRO A 237 -11.11 -0.67 -15.21
C PRO A 237 -12.20 0.00 -16.04
N ALA A 238 -11.88 0.43 -17.27
CA ALA A 238 -12.81 1.12 -18.17
C ALA A 238 -14.13 0.38 -18.46
N ASN A 239 -14.12 -0.95 -18.34
CA ASN A 239 -15.26 -1.83 -18.56
C ASN A 239 -15.97 -2.26 -17.25
N ALA A 240 -15.72 -1.57 -16.14
CA ALA A 240 -16.31 -1.85 -14.84
C ALA A 240 -16.99 -0.60 -14.25
N THR A 241 -17.90 -0.81 -13.30
CA THR A 241 -18.54 0.27 -12.53
C THR A 241 -18.02 0.40 -11.11
N ASN A 242 -17.22 -0.57 -10.67
CA ASN A 242 -16.81 -0.75 -9.28
C ASN A 242 -15.30 -1.00 -9.16
N SER A 243 -14.72 -0.62 -8.02
CA SER A 243 -13.29 -0.81 -7.76
C SER A 243 -12.97 -2.28 -7.53
N ARG A 244 -11.80 -2.71 -8.01
CA ARG A 244 -11.21 -4.01 -7.70
C ARG A 244 -9.83 -3.83 -7.11
N LEU A 245 -9.45 -4.74 -6.21
CA LEU A 245 -8.12 -4.75 -5.64
C LEU A 245 -7.15 -5.46 -6.59
N TYR A 246 -6.01 -4.84 -6.83
CA TYR A 246 -4.90 -5.36 -7.62
C TYR A 246 -3.62 -5.34 -6.79
N THR A 247 -2.70 -6.24 -7.10
CA THR A 247 -1.28 -6.07 -6.78
C THR A 247 -0.55 -5.50 -8.00
N ILE A 248 0.38 -4.58 -7.79
CA ILE A 248 1.21 -3.99 -8.85
C ILE A 248 2.64 -4.51 -8.73
N ASN A 249 3.20 -5.01 -9.82
CA ASN A 249 4.61 -5.41 -9.86
C ASN A 249 5.50 -4.16 -10.04
N LEU A 250 6.20 -3.74 -8.98
CA LEU A 250 7.04 -2.54 -9.00
C LEU A 250 8.22 -2.57 -9.99
N GLY A 251 8.61 -3.75 -10.49
CA GLY A 251 9.67 -3.87 -11.48
C GLY A 251 9.21 -3.84 -12.93
N THR A 252 7.91 -4.05 -13.19
CA THR A 252 7.36 -4.18 -14.56
C THR A 252 6.13 -3.32 -14.82
N GLY A 253 5.50 -2.79 -13.78
CA GLY A 253 4.22 -2.07 -13.84
C GLY A 253 2.99 -2.96 -13.88
N LEU A 254 3.12 -4.26 -14.16
CA LEU A 254 1.97 -5.13 -14.41
C LEU A 254 1.04 -5.25 -13.20
N ALA A 255 -0.25 -4.98 -13.40
CA ALA A 255 -1.30 -5.16 -12.42
C ALA A 255 -1.87 -6.59 -12.49
N THR A 256 -2.03 -7.23 -11.33
CA THR A 256 -2.67 -8.55 -11.20
C THR A 256 -3.87 -8.44 -10.25
N GLN A 257 -5.04 -8.84 -10.73
CA GLN A 257 -6.27 -8.73 -9.94
C GLN A 257 -6.25 -9.69 -8.75
N VAL A 258 -6.58 -9.18 -7.56
CA VAL A 258 -6.79 -9.96 -6.35
C VAL A 258 -8.27 -10.32 -6.19
N GLY A 259 -9.17 -9.34 -6.32
CA GLY A 259 -10.61 -9.55 -6.19
C GLY A 259 -11.42 -8.26 -6.22
N GLU A 260 -12.75 -8.40 -6.23
CA GLU A 260 -13.65 -7.25 -6.08
C GLU A 260 -13.72 -6.81 -4.61
N ILE A 261 -13.86 -5.49 -4.38
CA ILE A 261 -13.97 -4.94 -3.02
C ILE A 261 -15.45 -4.90 -2.65
N ASP A 262 -15.83 -5.65 -1.61
CA ASP A 262 -17.21 -5.76 -1.07
C ASP A 262 -18.31 -6.01 -2.12
N GLY A 263 -18.04 -6.85 -3.12
CA GLY A 263 -19.00 -7.14 -4.19
C GLY A 263 -19.32 -5.95 -5.09
N GLY A 264 -18.52 -4.87 -5.03
CA GLY A 264 -18.61 -3.75 -5.97
C GLY A 264 -18.61 -2.35 -5.35
N LEU A 265 -17.99 -2.11 -4.21
CA LEU A 265 -17.84 -0.74 -3.70
C LEU A 265 -16.92 0.10 -4.60
N PHE A 266 -17.30 1.37 -4.78
CA PHE A 266 -16.39 2.37 -5.31
C PHE A 266 -15.52 2.92 -4.18
N ILE A 267 -14.21 2.73 -4.31
CA ILE A 267 -13.19 3.21 -3.39
C ILE A 267 -12.49 4.40 -4.04
N SER A 268 -12.35 5.51 -3.30
CA SER A 268 -11.71 6.75 -3.78
C SER A 268 -10.32 7.00 -3.19
N SER A 269 -9.92 6.26 -2.15
CA SER A 269 -8.54 6.21 -1.64
C SER A 269 -8.30 4.94 -0.82
N LEU A 270 -7.05 4.50 -0.72
CA LEU A 270 -6.61 3.26 -0.07
C LEU A 270 -5.32 3.51 0.70
N ALA A 271 -5.18 2.88 1.88
CA ALA A 271 -3.92 2.80 2.64
C ALA A 271 -3.79 1.43 3.31
N VAL A 272 -2.60 0.82 3.21
CA VAL A 272 -2.23 -0.42 3.88
C VAL A 272 -1.78 -0.08 5.29
N ALA A 273 -2.43 -0.69 6.27
CA ALA A 273 -2.09 -0.45 7.67
C ALA A 273 -0.71 -1.02 8.00
N PRO A 274 0.12 -0.30 8.78
CA PRO A 274 1.29 -0.90 9.40
C PRO A 274 0.86 -2.03 10.33
N ASP A 275 1.73 -3.04 10.47
CA ASP A 275 1.49 -4.21 11.31
C ASP A 275 0.90 -3.80 12.66
N ARG A 276 -0.17 -4.49 13.07
CA ARG A 276 -0.53 -4.53 14.48
C ARG A 276 0.67 -5.11 15.22
N ILE A 277 0.98 -4.55 16.40
CA ILE A 277 1.83 -5.23 17.38
C ILE A 277 1.37 -6.70 17.42
N VAL A 278 2.29 -7.57 17.01
CA VAL A 278 2.16 -9.02 16.85
C VAL A 278 1.24 -9.58 17.95
N GLN A 279 0.12 -10.18 17.54
CA GLN A 279 -0.51 -11.19 18.40
C GLN A 279 0.54 -12.30 18.53
N PRO A 280 1.00 -12.64 19.75
CA PRO A 280 2.15 -13.54 19.93
C PRO A 280 1.89 -14.80 19.12
N ASP A 281 2.86 -15.18 18.30
CA ASP A 281 2.81 -16.34 17.40
C ASP A 281 2.09 -17.49 18.10
N ILE A 282 0.81 -17.71 17.76
CA ILE A 282 0.14 -18.94 18.12
C ILE A 282 0.71 -19.93 17.12
N PRO A 283 1.50 -20.93 17.55
CA PRO A 283 2.09 -21.87 16.61
C PRO A 283 0.96 -22.55 15.83
N GLU A 284 1.03 -22.48 14.49
CA GLU A 284 0.08 -23.16 13.61
C GLU A 284 -0.08 -24.62 14.06
N PRO A 285 -1.28 -25.24 13.95
CA PRO A 285 -1.57 -26.57 14.48
C PRO A 285 -0.56 -27.66 14.06
N THR A 286 0.08 -27.50 12.90
CA THR A 286 1.12 -28.38 12.39
C THR A 286 2.40 -28.37 13.22
N SER A 287 2.75 -27.25 13.85
CA SER A 287 3.92 -27.10 14.72
C SER A 287 3.75 -27.85 16.04
N MET A 288 2.51 -28.00 16.53
CA MET A 288 2.23 -28.83 17.72
C MET A 288 2.33 -30.32 17.44
N VAL A 289 1.99 -30.77 16.22
CA VAL A 289 2.09 -32.19 15.82
C VAL A 289 3.55 -32.63 15.70
N LEU A 290 4.45 -31.77 15.23
CA LEU A 290 5.88 -32.09 15.15
C LEU A 290 6.54 -32.21 16.54
N VAL A 291 6.13 -31.36 17.49
CA VAL A 291 6.62 -31.41 18.87
C VAL A 291 6.08 -32.65 19.62
N LEU A 292 4.82 -33.03 19.39
CA LEU A 292 4.22 -34.24 19.96
C LEU A 292 4.84 -35.53 19.40
N THR A 293 5.11 -35.59 18.09
CA THR A 293 5.74 -36.77 17.47
C THR A 293 7.22 -36.90 17.85
N GLY A 294 7.94 -35.78 18.03
CA GLY A 294 9.31 -35.78 18.54
C GLY A 294 9.42 -36.30 19.98
N LEU A 295 8.49 -35.97 20.87
CA LEU A 295 8.52 -36.43 22.27
C LEU A 295 8.26 -37.94 22.40
N VAL A 296 7.36 -38.51 21.59
CA VAL A 296 7.07 -39.95 21.59
C VAL A 296 8.27 -40.76 21.03
N GLY A 297 9.00 -40.21 20.07
CA GLY A 297 10.24 -40.81 19.55
C GLY A 297 11.36 -40.91 20.60
N VAL A 298 11.49 -39.92 21.48
CA VAL A 298 12.52 -39.92 22.53
C VAL A 298 12.18 -40.87 23.68
N ILE A 299 10.90 -41.01 24.04
CA ILE A 299 10.45 -41.95 25.09
C ILE A 299 10.62 -43.41 24.64
N SER A 300 10.32 -43.72 23.38
CA SER A 300 10.46 -45.08 22.82
C SER A 300 11.92 -45.53 22.64
N LEU A 301 12.86 -44.60 22.47
CA LEU A 301 14.30 -44.91 22.45
C LEU A 301 14.91 -45.12 23.85
N ARG A 302 14.29 -44.55 24.90
CA ARG A 302 14.77 -44.70 26.29
C ARG A 302 14.37 -46.04 26.92
N GLN A 303 13.31 -46.68 26.44
CA GLN A 303 12.87 -48.00 26.93
C GLN A 303 13.54 -49.20 26.25
N ARG A 304 14.37 -48.99 25.22
CA ARG A 304 15.15 -50.05 24.55
C ARG A 304 16.59 -50.21 25.06
N ARG A 305 16.95 -49.54 26.16
CA ARG A 305 18.29 -49.63 26.80
C ARG A 305 18.22 -49.98 28.30
N ALA A 306 17.31 -50.88 28.66
CA ALA A 306 17.33 -51.60 29.94
C ALA A 306 17.33 -53.10 29.66
#